data_AF-A0A3N5NMY8-F1
#
_entry.id   AF-A0A3N5NMY8-F1
#
_cell.length_a   1.000
_cell.length_b   1.000
_cell.length_c   1.000
_cell.angle_alpha   90.00
_cell.angle_beta   90.00
_cell.angle_gamma   90.00
#
_symmetry.space_group_name_H-M   'P 1'
#
loop_
_entity.id
_entity.type
_entity.pdbx_description
1 polymer ?
#
loop_
_entity_poly.entity_id
_entity_poly.type
_entity_poly.pdbx_seq_one_letter_code
_entity_poly.pdbx_strand_id
1 'polypeptide(L)'
;MTFAFLPAHRILREQVEQNRPWLEQIAAGVAGRKIAVGAAQAEPAADAPKAVGAAAGESGSKPPDLKTAAMADSAVQAMLDVFPAEIENVEEIE
;
A
#
# COMPACT_ATOMS: atom_id res chain seq x y z
N MET A 1 -7.98 -7.54 -14.71
CA MET A 1 -7.32 -6.99 -13.52
C MET A 1 -8.37 -6.37 -12.64
N THR A 2 -8.33 -6.60 -11.33
CA THR A 2 -9.39 -6.18 -10.41
C THR A 2 -8.80 -5.38 -9.26
N PHE A 3 -9.34 -4.19 -9.02
CA PHE A 3 -8.99 -3.34 -7.89
C PHE A 3 -9.94 -3.64 -6.73
N ALA A 4 -9.40 -3.90 -5.55
CA ALA A 4 -10.18 -4.23 -4.37
C ALA A 4 -10.22 -3.03 -3.41
N PHE A 5 -11.42 -2.65 -2.96
CA PHE A 5 -11.65 -1.49 -2.10
C PHE A 5 -12.32 -1.90 -0.80
N LEU A 6 -11.78 -1.43 0.32
CA LEU A 6 -12.47 -1.56 1.61
C LEU A 6 -13.81 -0.80 1.59
N PRO A 7 -14.76 -1.17 2.47
CA PRO A 7 -16.06 -0.48 2.55
C PRO A 7 -15.95 1.04 2.74
N ALA A 8 -14.91 1.50 3.44
CA ALA A 8 -14.63 2.92 3.67
C ALA A 8 -14.25 3.69 2.39
N HIS A 9 -13.75 3.02 1.35
CA HIS A 9 -13.19 3.66 0.14
C HIS A 9 -14.16 3.62 -1.05
N ARG A 10 -15.45 3.85 -0.80
CA ARG A 10 -16.50 3.83 -1.84
C ARG A 10 -16.23 4.82 -2.97
N ILE A 11 -15.75 6.02 -2.65
CA ILE A 11 -15.48 7.07 -3.63
C ILE A 11 -14.38 6.63 -4.61
N LEU A 12 -13.30 6.02 -4.11
CA LEU A 12 -12.22 5.53 -4.97
C LEU A 12 -12.69 4.39 -5.89
N ARG A 13 -13.53 3.49 -5.36
CA ARG A 13 -14.16 2.44 -6.17
C ARG A 13 -14.94 3.04 -7.33
N GLU A 14 -15.74 4.06 -7.06
CA GLU A 14 -16.55 4.76 -8.07
C GLU A 14 -15.69 5.50 -9.09
N GLN A 15 -14.57 6.10 -8.67
CA GLN A 15 -13.61 6.72 -9.58
C GLN A 15 -12.97 5.70 -10.54
N VAL A 16 -12.62 4.50 -10.08
CA VAL A 16 -12.10 3.45 -10.95
C VAL A 16 -13.16 2.97 -11.95
N GLU A 17 -14.41 2.84 -11.51
CA GLU A 17 -15.52 2.47 -12.38
C GLU A 17 -15.80 3.53 -13.44
N GLN A 18 -15.83 4.80 -13.06
CA GLN A 18 -16.04 5.92 -13.99
C GLN A 18 -14.92 6.03 -15.03
N ASN A 19 -13.68 5.75 -14.62
CA ASN A 19 -12.51 5.81 -15.49
C ASN A 19 -12.16 4.46 -16.16
N ARG A 20 -13.02 3.45 -16.01
CA ARG A 20 -12.76 2.08 -16.49
C ARG A 20 -12.32 2.03 -17.97
N PRO A 21 -12.99 2.69 -18.94
CA PRO A 21 -12.59 2.61 -20.34
C PRO A 21 -11.18 3.16 -20.59
N TRP A 22 -10.82 4.24 -19.89
CA TRP A 22 -9.49 4.85 -19.98
C TRP A 22 -8.41 3.94 -19.36
N LEU A 23 -8.72 3.33 -18.21
CA LEU A 23 -7.83 2.36 -17.57
C LEU A 23 -7.61 1.11 -18.41
N GLU A 24 -8.65 0.59 -19.08
CA GLU A 24 -8.53 -0.54 -20.00
C GLU A 24 -7.65 -0.21 -21.21
N GLN A 25 -7.73 1.01 -21.74
CA GLN A 25 -6.86 1.46 -22.83
C GLN A 25 -5.39 1.49 -22.40
N ILE A 26 -5.10 2.03 -21.21
CA ILE A 26 -3.73 2.06 -20.66
C ILE A 26 -3.24 0.63 -20.42
N ALA A 27 -4.05 -0.20 -19.76
CA ALA A 27 -3.70 -1.58 -19.46
C ALA A 27 -3.45 -2.38 -20.75
N ALA A 28 -4.21 -2.10 -21.81
CA ALA A 28 -4.00 -2.72 -23.11
C ALA A 28 -2.69 -2.28 -23.78
N GLY A 29 -2.34 -0.99 -23.67
CA GLY A 29 -1.06 -0.48 -24.17
C GLY A 29 0.15 -1.09 -23.45
N VAL A 30 0.07 -1.24 -22.12
CA VAL A 30 1.14 -1.84 -21.31
C VAL A 30 1.26 -3.34 -21.52
N ALA A 31 0.13 -4.06 -21.54
CA ALA A 31 0.12 -5.53 -21.66
C ALA A 31 0.24 -6.03 -23.10
N GLY A 32 0.11 -5.15 -24.11
CA GLY A 32 0.09 -5.52 -25.53
C GLY A 32 -1.15 -6.32 -25.95
N ARG A 33 -2.17 -6.41 -25.10
CA ARG A 33 -3.42 -7.16 -25.31
C ARG A 33 -4.54 -6.54 -24.50
N LYS A 34 -5.80 -6.74 -24.90
CA LYS A 34 -6.95 -6.24 -24.13
C LYS A 34 -6.95 -6.82 -22.70
N ILE A 35 -7.06 -5.93 -21.71
CA ILE A 35 -7.20 -6.27 -20.30
C ILE A 35 -8.48 -5.62 -19.78
N ALA A 36 -9.41 -6.43 -19.30
CA ALA A 36 -10.60 -5.92 -18.62
C ALA A 36 -10.22 -5.40 -17.22
N VAL A 37 -10.76 -4.24 -16.85
CA VAL A 37 -10.58 -3.61 -15.53
C VAL A 37 -11.90 -3.66 -14.77
N GLY A 38 -11.84 -4.02 -13.49
CA GLY A 38 -13.01 -3.98 -12.62
C GLY A 38 -12.67 -3.54 -11.21
N ALA A 39 -13.68 -3.07 -10.48
CA ALA A 39 -13.58 -2.76 -9.07
C ALA A 39 -14.44 -3.73 -8.23
N ALA A 40 -13.87 -4.23 -7.14
CA ALA A 40 -14.54 -5.11 -6.19
C ALA A 40 -14.49 -4.51 -4.79
N GLN A 41 -15.50 -4.80 -3.97
CA GLN A 41 -15.44 -4.52 -2.54
C GLN A 41 -14.72 -5.67 -1.84
N ALA A 42 -13.64 -5.36 -1.14
CA ALA A 42 -12.94 -6.31 -0.30
C ALA A 42 -13.68 -6.48 1.02
N GLU A 43 -13.83 -7.71 1.48
CA GLU A 43 -14.12 -7.96 2.89
C GLU A 43 -12.86 -7.64 3.72
N PRO A 44 -13.01 -7.03 4.91
CA PRO A 44 -11.88 -6.72 5.76
C PRO A 44 -11.24 -8.02 6.25
N ALA A 45 -10.13 -8.42 5.60
CA ALA A 45 -9.21 -9.39 6.17
C ALA A 45 -8.39 -8.70 7.27
N ALA A 46 -8.15 -9.41 8.38
CA ALA A 46 -7.39 -8.92 9.53
C ALA A 46 -5.94 -8.54 9.21
N ASP A 47 -5.44 -8.87 8.01
CA ASP A 47 -4.05 -8.72 7.57
C ASP A 47 -3.93 -8.03 6.19
N ALA A 48 -4.88 -7.15 5.83
CA ALA A 48 -4.72 -6.35 4.62
C ALA A 48 -3.70 -5.20 4.87
N PRO A 49 -2.61 -5.09 4.07
CA PRO A 49 -1.69 -3.96 4.20
C PRO A 49 -2.46 -2.66 4.00
N LYS A 50 -2.40 -1.78 5.02
CA LYS A 50 -2.98 -0.44 4.95
C LYS A 50 -2.41 0.28 3.74
N ALA A 51 -3.25 0.54 2.74
CA ALA A 51 -2.93 1.44 1.66
C ALA A 51 -2.57 2.81 2.25
N VAL A 52 -1.27 3.14 2.24
CA VAL A 52 -0.75 4.45 2.58
C VAL A 52 -1.21 5.42 1.49
N GLY A 53 -2.07 6.37 1.84
CA GLY A 53 -2.37 7.50 0.94
C GLY A 53 -3.70 8.20 1.18
N ALA A 54 -3.82 8.92 2.31
CA ALA A 54 -4.43 10.24 2.39
C ALA A 54 -4.37 10.71 3.86
N ALA A 55 -3.41 11.59 4.16
CA ALA A 55 -3.31 12.24 5.45
C ALA A 55 -4.47 13.23 5.65
N ALA A 56 -5.19 13.12 6.78
CA ALA A 56 -5.84 14.23 7.47
C ALA A 56 -6.30 13.80 8.88
N GLY A 57 -5.67 14.37 9.92
CA GLY A 57 -6.32 14.64 11.20
C GLY A 57 -6.02 13.71 12.38
N GLU A 58 -5.10 14.14 13.24
CA GLU A 58 -4.94 13.80 14.67
C GLU A 58 -6.28 13.94 15.45
N SER A 59 -6.55 13.39 16.66
CA SER A 59 -5.74 13.01 17.82
C SER A 59 -6.66 12.27 18.81
N GLY A 60 -6.14 11.43 19.71
CA GLY A 60 -6.93 10.96 20.85
C GLY A 60 -6.39 9.78 21.66
N SER A 61 -5.72 10.10 22.78
CA SER A 61 -5.56 9.29 23.99
C SER A 61 -4.56 8.11 23.97
N LYS A 62 -3.41 8.33 24.63
CA LYS A 62 -2.49 7.27 25.05
C LYS A 62 -2.86 6.72 26.43
N PRO A 63 -2.94 5.39 26.59
CA PRO A 63 -2.48 4.71 27.80
C PRO A 63 -1.32 3.73 27.47
N PRO A 64 -0.63 3.18 28.48
CA PRO A 64 0.79 2.80 28.44
C PRO A 64 1.16 1.53 27.64
N ASP A 65 0.23 0.92 26.91
CA ASP A 65 0.47 -0.31 26.13
C ASP A 65 1.08 -0.06 24.74
N LEU A 66 1.14 1.20 24.29
CA LEU A 66 1.70 1.55 22.98
C LEU A 66 3.19 1.22 22.86
N LYS A 67 3.95 1.19 23.97
CA LYS A 67 5.38 0.87 23.91
C LYS A 67 5.62 -0.62 23.70
N THR A 68 4.85 -1.48 24.38
CA THR A 68 4.91 -2.94 24.19
C THR A 68 4.38 -3.31 22.80
N ALA A 69 3.27 -2.69 22.38
CA ALA A 69 2.73 -2.87 21.03
C ALA A 69 3.71 -2.40 19.95
N ALA A 70 4.38 -1.25 20.15
CA ALA A 70 5.40 -0.77 19.22
C ALA A 70 6.67 -1.63 19.20
N MET A 71 7.07 -2.26 20.32
CA MET A 71 8.21 -3.18 20.31
C MET A 71 7.89 -4.55 19.70
N ALA A 72 6.62 -4.96 19.73
CA ALA A 72 6.13 -6.14 19.02
C ALA A 72 5.80 -5.86 17.54
N ASP A 73 5.83 -4.59 17.11
CA ASP A 73 5.54 -4.19 15.75
C ASP A 73 6.71 -4.56 14.82
N SER A 74 6.40 -5.35 13.80
CA SER A 74 7.36 -5.85 12.81
C SER A 74 8.04 -4.74 12.01
N ALA A 75 7.36 -3.60 11.80
CA ALA A 75 7.96 -2.45 11.13
C ALA A 75 8.99 -1.73 12.01
N VAL A 76 8.77 -1.71 13.34
CA VAL A 76 9.74 -1.15 14.30
C VAL A 76 10.95 -2.10 14.43
N GLN A 77 10.74 -3.41 14.39
CA GLN A 77 11.82 -4.40 14.33
C GLN A 77 12.67 -4.25 13.06
N ALA A 78 12.03 -4.08 11.89
CA ALA A 78 12.73 -3.85 10.63
C ALA A 78 13.50 -2.51 10.62
N MET A 79 12.99 -1.48 11.28
CA MET A 79 13.72 -0.20 11.38
C MET A 79 14.92 -0.28 12.34
N LEU A 80 14.82 -1.09 13.39
CA LEU A 80 15.96 -1.41 14.26
C LEU A 80 17.02 -2.27 13.56
N ASP A 81 16.61 -3.08 12.58
CA ASP A 81 17.49 -3.90 11.73
C ASP A 81 18.20 -3.08 10.62
N VAL A 82 17.75 -1.85 10.36
CA VAL A 82 18.11 -1.05 9.17
C VAL A 82 19.08 0.10 9.44
N PHE A 83 19.94 -0.01 10.45
CA PHE A 83 21.10 0.88 10.55
C PHE A 83 22.32 0.18 11.15
N PRO A 84 23.56 0.44 10.69
CA PRO A 84 24.05 0.58 9.32
C PRO A 84 25.32 -0.29 9.14
N ALA A 85 25.38 -1.18 8.15
CA ALA A 85 26.65 -1.85 7.81
C ALA A 85 27.36 -1.06 6.70
N GLU A 86 28.50 -0.49 7.08
CA GLU A 86 29.52 0.21 6.30
C GLU A 86 29.67 -0.28 4.84
N ILE A 87 29.65 0.66 3.89
CA ILE A 87 30.13 0.39 2.52
C ILE A 87 31.65 0.39 2.57
N GLU A 88 32.23 -0.77 2.89
CA GLU A 88 33.66 -1.04 2.78
C GLU A 88 33.96 -1.37 1.31
N ASN A 89 34.28 -0.32 0.53
CA ASN A 89 34.95 -0.38 -0.78
C ASN A 89 34.09 -0.74 -2.03
N VAL A 90 34.07 0.20 -2.99
CA VAL A 90 33.61 -0.01 -4.37
C VAL A 90 34.84 0.08 -5.28
N GLU A 91 35.19 -1.01 -5.96
CA GLU A 91 36.28 -1.05 -6.94
C GLU A 91 35.69 -1.21 -8.35
N GLU A 92 36.09 -0.32 -9.26
CA GLU A 92 35.65 -0.28 -10.66
C GLU A 92 36.53 -1.21 -11.50
N ILE A 93 35.89 -2.13 -12.24
CA ILE A 93 36.57 -3.07 -13.14
C ILE A 93 36.44 -2.56 -14.58
N GLU A 94 37.57 -2.11 -15.16
CA GLU A 94 37.79 -1.92 -16.61
C GLU A 94 38.34 -3.19 -17.26
#